data_AF-A0A7V2S425-F1
#
_entry.id   AF-A0A7V2S425-F1
#
_cell.length_a   1.000
_cell.length_b   1.000
_cell.length_c   1.000
_cell.angle_alpha   90.00
_cell.angle_beta   90.00
_cell.angle_gamma   90.00
#
_symmetry.space_group_name_H-M   'P 1'
#
loop_
_entity.id
_entity.type
_entity.pdbx_description
1 polymer ?
#
loop_
_entity_poly.entity_id
_entity_poly.type
_entity_poly.pdbx_seq_one_letter_code
_entity_poly.pdbx_strand_id
1 'polypeptide(L)'
;MRKEPVVKWMLILILNALSLNLLAQSDSLSQNPARFYEQLSAILRNTKSPVYQAKANTLLARWGSRWNNKGFTPDEQKSVWQVTERMRSKKLRTYPYLYQYLYGITLLSETHRNPEEFRAWQRYVDEMLKQRKLRDFLNFLDFSKNLLEGHLLYGKATATWHFRRADFILHYDTAFYVVFKHLNLIKASRNDSVMIRQTRGTFFYPANRWEGEGGHLLWNRFASDWNEKYSIADSYRFKLNTNVFSIDSVQLTFPSRLGKQRVTGRLTDRVLTGKPGENSVYPRFVSYDSHLFIP
;
A
#
# COMPACT_ATOMS: atom_id res chain seq x y z
N MET A 1 -3.40 -52.18 -65.80
CA MET A 1 -3.25 -51.49 -64.49
C MET A 1 -2.38 -50.25 -64.68
N ARG A 2 -2.98 -49.06 -64.70
CA ARG A 2 -2.28 -47.77 -64.82
C ARG A 2 -1.63 -47.42 -63.47
N LYS A 3 -0.31 -47.22 -63.45
CA LYS A 3 0.41 -46.68 -62.30
C LYS A 3 0.21 -45.17 -62.28
N GLU A 4 -0.63 -44.67 -61.37
CA GLU A 4 -0.67 -43.23 -61.07
C GLU A 4 0.64 -42.80 -60.39
N PRO A 5 1.11 -41.56 -60.62
CA PRO A 5 2.46 -41.17 -60.23
C PRO A 5 2.51 -40.77 -58.75
N VAL A 6 3.32 -41.50 -57.99
CA VAL A 6 3.70 -41.25 -56.57
C VAL A 6 4.12 -39.79 -56.33
N VAL A 7 4.58 -39.09 -57.37
CA VAL A 7 4.99 -37.68 -57.36
C VAL A 7 3.86 -36.73 -56.95
N LYS A 8 2.60 -37.03 -57.31
CA LYS A 8 1.45 -36.16 -57.01
C LYS A 8 1.11 -36.15 -55.52
N TRP A 9 1.31 -37.29 -54.84
CA TRP A 9 1.11 -37.43 -53.40
C TRP A 9 2.27 -36.84 -52.59
N MET A 10 3.49 -36.90 -53.10
CA MET A 10 4.66 -36.26 -52.48
C MET A 10 4.54 -34.73 -52.45
N LEU A 11 4.03 -34.11 -53.52
CA LEU A 11 3.81 -32.65 -53.57
C LEU A 11 2.71 -32.18 -52.60
N ILE A 12 1.67 -32.99 -52.37
CA ILE A 12 0.59 -32.68 -51.41
C ILE A 12 1.07 -32.84 -49.95
N LEU A 13 1.97 -33.78 -49.68
CA LEU A 13 2.60 -33.95 -48.36
C LEU A 13 3.59 -32.83 -48.05
N ILE A 14 4.35 -32.34 -49.04
CA ILE A 14 5.28 -31.22 -48.86
C ILE A 14 4.53 -29.88 -48.71
N LEU A 15 3.40 -29.68 -49.40
CA LEU A 15 2.56 -28.48 -49.20
C LEU A 15 1.85 -28.44 -47.84
N ASN A 16 1.54 -29.60 -47.22
CA ASN A 16 0.95 -29.65 -45.88
C ASN A 16 1.98 -29.52 -44.74
N ALA A 17 3.25 -29.81 -45.00
CA ALA A 17 4.32 -29.58 -44.02
C ALA A 17 4.72 -28.09 -43.92
N LEU A 18 4.49 -27.31 -44.98
CA LEU A 18 4.81 -25.88 -45.03
C LEU A 18 3.73 -24.98 -44.41
N SER A 19 2.50 -25.47 -44.21
CA SER A 19 1.40 -24.71 -43.59
C SER A 19 1.31 -24.87 -42.06
N LEU A 20 2.07 -25.79 -41.46
CA LEU A 20 2.05 -26.02 -40.01
C LEU A 20 3.01 -25.11 -39.19
N ASN A 21 3.77 -24.23 -39.84
CA ASN A 21 4.70 -23.31 -39.17
C ASN A 21 4.09 -21.92 -38.83
N LEU A 22 2.78 -21.72 -38.98
CA LEU A 22 2.16 -20.38 -38.88
C LEU A 22 1.33 -20.10 -37.62
N LEU A 23 1.34 -20.96 -36.59
CA LEU A 23 0.77 -20.63 -35.28
C LEU A 23 1.57 -21.22 -34.10
N ALA A 24 2.89 -21.08 -34.12
CA ALA A 24 3.60 -20.93 -32.84
C ALA A 24 3.34 -19.51 -32.33
N GLN A 25 2.13 -19.24 -31.83
CA GLN A 25 1.89 -18.04 -31.05
C GLN A 25 2.91 -18.07 -29.90
N SER A 26 3.78 -17.07 -29.82
CA SER A 26 4.70 -16.95 -28.69
C SER A 26 3.91 -17.04 -27.39
N ASP A 27 4.27 -17.95 -26.49
CA ASP A 27 3.63 -18.10 -25.16
C ASP A 27 3.65 -16.81 -24.31
N SER A 28 4.56 -15.90 -24.64
CA SER A 28 4.76 -14.60 -23.97
C SER A 28 3.81 -13.51 -24.46
N LEU A 29 3.42 -12.61 -23.56
CA LEU A 29 2.70 -11.38 -23.93
C LEU A 29 3.56 -10.47 -24.82
N SER A 30 2.92 -9.65 -25.65
CA SER A 30 3.59 -8.69 -26.52
C SER A 30 4.28 -7.59 -25.70
N GLN A 31 5.48 -7.17 -26.12
CA GLN A 31 6.14 -5.98 -25.57
C GLN A 31 5.62 -4.68 -26.19
N ASN A 32 4.85 -4.75 -27.28
CA ASN A 32 4.19 -3.56 -27.84
C ASN A 32 3.10 -3.08 -26.86
N PRO A 33 3.14 -1.82 -26.39
CA PRO A 33 2.24 -1.36 -25.33
C PRO A 33 0.74 -1.49 -25.67
N ALA A 34 0.34 -1.19 -26.91
CA ALA A 34 -1.05 -1.28 -27.33
C ALA A 34 -1.54 -2.74 -27.33
N ARG A 35 -0.77 -3.65 -27.93
CA ARG A 35 -1.11 -5.08 -27.92
C ARG A 35 -1.06 -5.68 -26.52
N PHE A 36 -0.11 -5.27 -25.68
CA PHE A 36 -0.04 -5.70 -24.29
C PHE A 36 -1.31 -5.34 -23.51
N TYR A 37 -1.81 -4.11 -23.68
CA TYR A 37 -3.07 -3.66 -23.10
C TYR A 37 -4.26 -4.49 -23.57
N GLU A 38 -4.37 -4.76 -24.87
CA GLU A 38 -5.45 -5.60 -25.44
C GLU A 38 -5.43 -7.03 -24.87
N GLN A 39 -4.25 -7.65 -24.82
CA GLN A 39 -4.07 -9.00 -24.27
C GLN A 39 -4.46 -9.06 -22.79
N LEU A 40 -4.00 -8.10 -21.97
CA LEU A 40 -4.36 -8.03 -20.56
C LEU A 40 -5.85 -7.73 -20.35
N SER A 41 -6.45 -6.92 -21.22
CA SER A 41 -7.89 -6.66 -21.21
C SER A 41 -8.70 -7.93 -21.43
N ALA A 42 -8.30 -8.76 -22.40
CA ALA A 42 -8.93 -10.05 -22.66
C ALA A 42 -8.77 -11.00 -21.46
N ILE A 43 -7.57 -11.08 -20.87
CA ILE A 43 -7.30 -11.93 -19.71
C ILE A 43 -8.13 -11.52 -18.49
N LEU A 44 -8.23 -10.24 -18.19
CA LEU A 44 -9.01 -9.73 -17.06
C LEU A 44 -10.52 -9.96 -17.22
N ARG A 45 -11.03 -9.84 -18.45
CA ARG A 45 -12.45 -10.05 -18.77
C ARG A 45 -12.83 -11.53 -18.92
N ASN A 46 -11.86 -12.42 -19.07
CA ASN A 46 -12.10 -13.86 -19.16
C ASN A 46 -12.49 -14.46 -17.79
N THR A 47 -13.71 -14.17 -17.36
CA THR A 47 -14.31 -14.64 -16.12
C THR A 47 -15.82 -14.72 -16.29
N LYS A 48 -16.43 -15.74 -15.69
CA LYS A 48 -17.90 -15.92 -15.68
C LYS A 48 -18.60 -15.08 -14.61
N SER A 49 -17.86 -14.49 -13.67
CA SER A 49 -18.43 -13.71 -12.57
C SER A 49 -18.77 -12.29 -13.03
N PRO A 50 -20.04 -11.86 -12.98
CA PRO A 50 -20.42 -10.48 -13.33
C PRO A 50 -19.71 -9.44 -12.46
N VAL A 51 -19.47 -9.75 -11.18
CA VAL A 51 -18.74 -8.88 -10.24
C VAL A 51 -17.29 -8.65 -10.71
N TYR A 52 -16.61 -9.70 -11.16
CA TYR A 52 -15.24 -9.56 -11.66
C TYR A 52 -15.19 -8.89 -13.03
N GLN A 53 -16.18 -9.11 -13.90
CA GLN A 53 -16.27 -8.36 -15.16
C GLN A 53 -16.46 -6.85 -14.93
N ALA A 54 -17.33 -6.45 -14.00
CA ALA A 54 -17.51 -5.06 -13.62
C ALA A 54 -16.20 -4.45 -13.08
N LYS A 55 -15.52 -5.14 -12.15
CA LYS A 55 -14.21 -4.72 -11.63
C LYS A 55 -13.16 -4.59 -12.74
N ALA A 56 -13.11 -5.53 -13.68
CA ALA A 56 -12.22 -5.49 -14.83
C ALA A 56 -12.46 -4.22 -15.66
N ASN A 57 -13.71 -3.95 -16.00
CA ASN A 57 -14.06 -2.81 -16.85
C ASN A 57 -13.71 -1.48 -16.19
N THR A 58 -13.97 -1.31 -14.90
CA THR A 58 -13.55 -0.11 -14.15
C THR A 58 -12.03 0.05 -14.13
N LEU A 59 -11.28 -1.02 -13.85
CA LEU A 59 -9.83 -0.97 -13.82
C LEU A 59 -9.25 -0.68 -15.21
N LEU A 60 -9.73 -1.35 -16.26
CA LEU A 60 -9.25 -1.19 -17.62
C LEU A 60 -9.48 0.22 -18.15
N ALA A 61 -10.62 0.86 -17.81
CA ALA A 61 -10.86 2.25 -18.17
C ALA A 61 -9.83 3.20 -17.52
N ARG A 62 -9.57 3.03 -16.22
CA ARG A 62 -8.57 3.82 -15.49
C ARG A 62 -7.15 3.58 -16.03
N TRP A 63 -6.77 2.32 -16.14
CA TRP A 63 -5.44 1.92 -16.58
C TRP A 63 -5.18 2.31 -18.04
N GLY A 64 -6.12 2.06 -18.95
CA GLY A 64 -5.99 2.36 -20.38
C GLY A 64 -5.82 3.84 -20.66
N SER A 65 -6.54 4.70 -19.93
CA SER A 65 -6.37 6.16 -20.02
C SER A 65 -4.94 6.61 -19.70
N ARG A 66 -4.25 5.93 -18.79
CA ARG A 66 -2.85 6.24 -18.44
C ARG A 66 -1.86 5.52 -19.35
N TRP A 67 -2.09 4.24 -19.61
CA TRP A 67 -1.21 3.40 -20.41
C TRP A 67 -1.04 3.92 -21.84
N ASN A 68 -2.13 4.38 -22.46
CA ASN A 68 -2.12 4.83 -23.85
C ASN A 68 -1.71 6.31 -24.01
N ASN A 69 -1.79 7.13 -22.95
CA ASN A 69 -1.53 8.57 -23.01
C ASN A 69 -0.22 8.97 -22.30
N LYS A 70 0.85 8.19 -22.46
CA LYS A 70 2.18 8.45 -21.88
C LYS A 70 2.19 8.60 -20.35
N GLY A 71 1.23 7.98 -19.64
CA GLY A 71 1.21 7.92 -18.18
C GLY A 71 2.25 6.97 -17.57
N PHE A 72 3.03 6.29 -18.42
CA PHE A 72 4.16 5.44 -18.06
C PHE A 72 5.29 5.67 -19.06
N THR A 73 6.52 5.71 -18.56
CA THR A 73 7.75 5.73 -19.37
C THR A 73 8.01 4.35 -20.00
N PRO A 74 8.84 4.26 -21.07
CA PRO A 74 9.19 2.98 -21.67
C PRO A 74 9.79 1.96 -20.68
N ASP A 75 10.60 2.43 -19.73
CA ASP A 75 11.20 1.58 -18.70
C ASP A 75 10.16 1.05 -17.71
N GLU A 76 9.19 1.89 -17.32
CA GLU A 76 8.07 1.48 -16.47
C GLU A 76 7.19 0.46 -17.19
N GLN A 77 6.88 0.69 -18.47
CA GLN A 77 6.11 -0.25 -19.29
C GLN A 77 6.82 -1.61 -19.40
N LYS A 78 8.12 -1.60 -19.65
CA LYS A 78 8.96 -2.80 -19.69
C LYS A 78 8.96 -3.52 -18.34
N SER A 79 9.10 -2.80 -17.23
CA SER A 79 9.01 -3.39 -15.88
C SER A 79 7.64 -4.02 -15.62
N VAL A 80 6.56 -3.37 -16.07
CA VAL A 80 5.20 -3.91 -15.92
C VAL A 80 5.03 -5.20 -16.70
N TRP A 81 5.54 -5.24 -17.93
CA TRP A 81 5.57 -6.44 -18.76
C TRP A 81 6.33 -7.59 -18.09
N GLN A 82 7.54 -7.33 -17.56
CA GLN A 82 8.38 -8.35 -16.92
C GLN A 82 7.70 -9.00 -15.70
N VAL A 83 7.11 -8.20 -14.82
CA VAL A 83 6.41 -8.71 -13.64
C VAL A 83 5.15 -9.49 -14.05
N THR A 84 4.45 -9.03 -15.09
CA THR A 84 3.28 -9.73 -15.65
C THR A 84 3.66 -11.11 -16.20
N GLU A 85 4.73 -11.20 -16.98
CA GLU A 85 5.26 -12.46 -17.49
C GLU A 85 5.72 -13.39 -16.35
N ARG A 86 6.31 -12.83 -15.28
CA ARG A 86 6.65 -13.63 -14.10
C ARG A 86 5.41 -14.20 -13.41
N MET A 87 4.33 -13.44 -13.30
CA MET A 87 3.06 -13.95 -12.77
C MET A 87 2.48 -15.05 -13.66
N ARG A 88 2.57 -14.91 -14.99
CA ARG A 88 2.12 -15.92 -15.96
C ARG A 88 2.94 -17.20 -15.88
N SER A 89 4.27 -17.12 -15.84
CA SER A 89 5.13 -18.32 -15.72
C SER A 89 4.90 -19.06 -14.40
N LYS A 90 4.52 -18.34 -13.33
CA LYS A 90 4.07 -18.92 -12.06
C LYS A 90 2.60 -19.37 -12.06
N LYS A 91 1.90 -19.27 -13.19
CA LYS A 91 0.49 -19.66 -13.36
C LYS A 91 -0.45 -19.01 -12.32
N LEU A 92 -0.16 -17.76 -11.94
CA LEU A 92 -1.01 -17.04 -11.00
C LEU A 92 -2.37 -16.74 -11.62
N ARG A 93 -3.44 -16.92 -10.85
CA ARG A 93 -4.81 -16.65 -11.29
C ARG A 93 -5.01 -15.16 -11.58
N THR A 94 -5.85 -14.84 -12.55
CA THR A 94 -6.26 -13.45 -12.87
C THR A 94 -6.76 -12.71 -11.63
N TYR A 95 -7.62 -13.36 -10.83
CA TYR A 95 -8.16 -12.83 -9.59
C TYR A 95 -7.69 -13.68 -8.40
N PRO A 96 -7.20 -13.07 -7.29
CA PRO A 96 -7.00 -11.63 -7.11
C PRO A 96 -5.69 -11.08 -7.70
N TYR A 97 -4.72 -11.93 -8.09
CA TYR A 97 -3.32 -11.55 -8.28
C TYR A 97 -3.08 -10.49 -9.38
N LEU A 98 -3.35 -10.83 -10.64
CA LEU A 98 -3.10 -9.91 -11.77
C LEU A 98 -3.93 -8.63 -11.63
N TYR A 99 -5.19 -8.77 -11.20
CA TYR A 99 -6.07 -7.64 -10.95
C TYR A 99 -5.48 -6.67 -9.92
N GLN A 100 -5.09 -7.15 -8.74
CA GLN A 100 -4.57 -6.29 -7.67
C GLN A 100 -3.23 -5.65 -8.06
N TYR A 101 -2.40 -6.38 -8.81
CA TYR A 101 -1.14 -5.84 -9.30
C TYR A 101 -1.37 -4.67 -10.27
N LEU A 102 -2.21 -4.86 -11.30
CA LEU A 102 -2.53 -3.80 -12.25
C LEU A 102 -3.27 -2.63 -11.59
N TYR A 103 -4.07 -2.91 -10.56
CA TYR A 103 -4.67 -1.87 -9.73
C TYR A 103 -3.62 -1.04 -9.01
N GLY A 104 -2.61 -1.65 -8.39
CA GLY A 104 -1.48 -0.94 -7.77
C GLY A 104 -0.69 -0.10 -8.77
N ILE A 105 -0.38 -0.65 -9.95
CA ILE A 105 0.27 0.08 -11.05
C ILE A 105 -0.54 1.30 -11.47
N THR A 106 -1.87 1.15 -11.55
CA THR A 106 -2.77 2.25 -11.90
C THR A 106 -2.72 3.35 -10.84
N LEU A 107 -2.75 3.00 -9.55
CA LEU A 107 -2.66 3.97 -8.45
C LEU A 107 -1.32 4.72 -8.43
N LEU A 108 -0.20 4.06 -8.73
CA LEU A 108 1.10 4.74 -8.82
C LEU A 108 1.10 5.83 -9.89
N SER A 109 0.51 5.55 -11.06
CA SER A 109 0.39 6.52 -12.15
C SER A 109 -0.60 7.65 -11.82
N GLU A 110 -1.78 7.31 -11.26
CA GLU A 110 -2.80 8.29 -10.89
C GLU A 110 -2.36 9.23 -9.76
N THR A 111 -1.51 8.76 -8.86
CA THR A 111 -0.93 9.57 -7.79
C THR A 111 0.40 10.23 -8.18
N HIS A 112 0.75 10.20 -9.48
CA HIS A 112 1.91 10.86 -10.06
C HIS A 112 3.23 10.56 -9.34
N ARG A 113 3.42 9.30 -8.94
CA ARG A 113 4.67 8.86 -8.30
C ARG A 113 5.84 9.05 -9.26
N ASN A 114 6.96 9.49 -8.71
CA ASN A 114 8.15 9.68 -9.54
C ASN A 114 8.76 8.32 -9.95
N PRO A 115 9.68 8.29 -10.94
CA PRO A 115 10.26 7.04 -11.43
C PRO A 115 11.01 6.21 -10.37
N GLU A 116 11.58 6.86 -9.35
CA GLU A 116 12.28 6.16 -8.27
C GLU A 116 11.31 5.44 -7.33
N GLU A 117 10.20 6.10 -6.97
CA GLU A 117 9.11 5.51 -6.18
C GLU A 117 8.48 4.33 -6.92
N PHE A 118 8.22 4.48 -8.22
CA PHE A 118 7.70 3.40 -9.07
C PHE A 118 8.65 2.21 -9.09
N ARG A 119 9.95 2.47 -9.30
CA ARG A 119 10.99 1.44 -9.32
C ARG A 119 11.13 0.74 -7.96
N ALA A 120 11.09 1.49 -6.86
CA ALA A 120 11.13 0.94 -5.50
C ALA A 120 9.96 -0.02 -5.27
N TRP A 121 8.74 0.40 -5.62
CA TRP A 121 7.55 -0.43 -5.52
C TRP A 121 7.65 -1.69 -6.40
N GLN A 122 8.00 -1.55 -7.68
CA GLN A 122 8.12 -2.67 -8.61
C GLN A 122 9.16 -3.70 -8.17
N ARG A 123 10.32 -3.24 -7.72
CA ARG A 123 11.38 -4.14 -7.21
C ARG A 123 10.88 -4.94 -6.02
N TYR A 124 10.18 -4.32 -5.08
CA TYR A 124 9.64 -5.04 -3.93
C TYR A 124 8.59 -6.07 -4.34
N VAL A 125 7.70 -5.73 -5.28
CA VAL A 125 6.72 -6.66 -5.86
C VAL A 125 7.41 -7.87 -6.52
N ASP A 126 8.44 -7.62 -7.33
CA ASP A 126 9.21 -8.67 -8.02
C ASP A 126 9.91 -9.60 -7.02
N GLU A 127 10.49 -9.04 -5.95
CA GLU A 127 11.11 -9.82 -4.87
C GLU A 127 10.10 -10.70 -4.12
N MET A 128 8.91 -10.19 -3.81
CA MET A 128 7.85 -11.01 -3.19
C MET A 128 7.42 -12.17 -4.10
N LEU A 129 7.36 -11.96 -5.41
CA LEU A 129 7.06 -13.03 -6.37
C LEU A 129 8.17 -14.09 -6.42
N LYS A 130 9.44 -13.70 -6.29
CA LYS A 130 10.58 -14.64 -6.27
C LYS A 130 10.56 -15.54 -5.04
N GLN A 131 10.26 -14.99 -3.86
CA GLN A 131 10.29 -15.70 -2.58
C GLN A 131 9.19 -16.76 -2.38
N ARG A 132 8.32 -16.99 -3.37
CA ARG A 132 7.21 -17.97 -3.38
C ARG A 132 6.14 -17.76 -2.29
N LYS A 133 6.15 -16.63 -1.56
CA LYS A 133 5.14 -16.29 -0.56
C LYS A 133 4.00 -15.47 -1.17
N LEU A 134 3.09 -16.14 -1.88
CA LEU A 134 1.98 -15.49 -2.58
C LEU A 134 1.04 -14.68 -1.68
N ARG A 135 0.93 -15.06 -0.40
CA ARG A 135 0.18 -14.29 0.59
C ARG A 135 0.81 -12.93 0.86
N ASP A 136 2.14 -12.87 0.99
CA ASP A 136 2.86 -11.63 1.26
C ASP A 136 2.79 -10.69 0.07
N PHE A 137 2.83 -11.24 -1.15
CA PHE A 137 2.55 -10.50 -2.38
C PHE A 137 1.15 -9.83 -2.34
N LEU A 138 0.09 -10.59 -2.03
CA LEU A 138 -1.26 -10.02 -1.94
C LEU A 138 -1.40 -9.02 -0.79
N ASN A 139 -0.80 -9.29 0.38
CA ASN A 139 -0.80 -8.37 1.51
C ASN A 139 -0.13 -7.03 1.14
N PHE A 140 0.93 -7.07 0.34
CA PHE A 140 1.62 -5.86 -0.10
C PHE A 140 0.79 -5.07 -1.13
N LEU A 141 0.12 -5.76 -2.05
CA LEU A 141 -0.79 -5.10 -2.99
C LEU A 141 -2.00 -4.46 -2.28
N ASP A 142 -2.56 -5.13 -1.27
CA ASP A 142 -3.62 -4.57 -0.43
C ASP A 142 -3.14 -3.36 0.37
N PHE A 143 -1.95 -3.46 0.98
CA PHE A 143 -1.28 -2.33 1.62
C PHE A 143 -1.08 -1.16 0.64
N SER A 144 -0.66 -1.43 -0.59
CA SER A 144 -0.42 -0.39 -1.60
C SER A 144 -1.71 0.36 -1.95
N LYS A 145 -2.83 -0.37 -2.10
CA LYS A 145 -4.16 0.22 -2.25
C LYS A 145 -4.53 1.07 -1.04
N ASN A 146 -4.37 0.53 0.16
CA ASN A 146 -4.70 1.22 1.41
C ASN A 146 -3.86 2.50 1.58
N LEU A 147 -2.59 2.47 1.21
CA LEU A 147 -1.68 3.62 1.27
C LEU A 147 -2.07 4.69 0.24
N LEU A 148 -2.17 4.32 -1.03
CA LEU A 148 -2.29 5.28 -2.15
C LEU A 148 -3.71 5.81 -2.33
N GLU A 149 -4.74 5.04 -1.99
CA GLU A 149 -6.15 5.39 -2.17
C GLU A 149 -6.89 5.50 -0.83
N GLY A 150 -6.66 4.56 0.09
CA GLY A 150 -7.38 4.48 1.37
C GLY A 150 -6.90 5.43 2.46
N HIS A 151 -5.73 6.06 2.29
CA HIS A 151 -5.03 6.84 3.31
C HIS A 151 -4.85 6.09 4.65
N LEU A 152 -4.50 4.80 4.55
CA LEU A 152 -4.35 3.84 5.63
C LEU A 152 -2.92 3.28 5.64
N LEU A 153 -2.27 3.30 6.81
CA LEU A 153 -0.96 2.69 7.02
C LEU A 153 -1.04 1.24 7.49
N TYR A 154 -2.00 0.96 8.37
CA TYR A 154 -2.19 -0.36 8.96
C TYR A 154 -3.60 -0.45 9.55
N GLY A 155 -4.19 -1.64 9.63
CA GLY A 155 -5.41 -1.78 10.41
C GLY A 155 -6.01 -3.18 10.41
N LYS A 156 -6.86 -3.41 11.41
CA LYS A 156 -7.78 -4.56 11.50
C LYS A 156 -9.18 -4.02 11.76
N ALA A 157 -10.19 -4.88 11.74
CA ALA A 157 -11.60 -4.50 11.94
C ALA A 157 -11.88 -3.67 13.21
N THR A 158 -11.05 -3.79 14.25
CA THR A 158 -11.26 -3.12 15.54
C THR A 158 -10.55 -1.78 15.69
N ALA A 159 -9.44 -1.58 14.98
CA ALA A 159 -8.66 -0.34 15.03
C ALA A 159 -7.76 -0.20 13.79
N THR A 160 -7.70 1.01 13.26
CA THR A 160 -6.99 1.36 12.02
C THR A 160 -6.11 2.58 12.25
N TRP A 161 -4.95 2.60 11.59
CA TRP A 161 -4.05 3.73 11.48
C TRP A 161 -4.26 4.42 10.14
N HIS A 162 -4.79 5.63 10.20
CA HIS A 162 -4.97 6.53 9.06
C HIS A 162 -3.90 7.60 9.06
N PHE A 163 -3.71 8.22 7.91
CA PHE A 163 -2.99 9.48 7.82
C PHE A 163 -3.81 10.52 7.07
N ARG A 164 -3.56 11.79 7.36
CA ARG A 164 -4.18 12.94 6.67
C ARG A 164 -3.15 14.03 6.48
N ARG A 165 -3.37 14.90 5.48
CA ARG A 165 -2.50 16.05 5.16
C ARG A 165 -1.04 15.61 5.07
N ALA A 166 -0.77 14.67 4.17
CA ALA A 166 0.50 13.99 4.09
C ALA A 166 1.19 14.21 2.75
N ASP A 167 2.51 14.37 2.81
CA ASP A 167 3.44 14.19 1.69
C ASP A 167 4.39 13.05 2.05
N PHE A 168 4.47 12.06 1.16
CA PHE A 168 5.29 10.87 1.40
C PHE A 168 5.94 10.33 0.13
N ILE A 169 7.04 9.61 0.34
CA ILE A 169 7.87 8.98 -0.68
C ILE A 169 7.99 7.49 -0.39
N LEU A 170 7.87 6.67 -1.43
CA LEU A 170 8.06 5.22 -1.38
C LEU A 170 9.53 4.86 -1.57
N HIS A 171 10.07 4.01 -0.71
CA HIS A 171 11.44 3.52 -0.80
C HIS A 171 11.54 2.01 -0.65
N TYR A 172 12.59 1.45 -1.25
CA TYR A 172 12.94 0.05 -1.08
C TYR A 172 14.45 -0.17 -1.20
N ASP A 173 15.03 -0.75 -0.14
CA ASP A 173 16.41 -1.22 -0.09
C ASP A 173 16.47 -2.72 0.28
N THR A 174 16.66 -3.02 1.56
CA THR A 174 16.48 -4.32 2.22
C THR A 174 15.00 -4.56 2.55
N ALA A 175 14.27 -3.49 2.90
CA ALA A 175 12.85 -3.56 3.25
C ALA A 175 12.08 -2.41 2.60
N PHE A 176 10.78 -2.62 2.33
CA PHE A 176 9.93 -1.54 1.86
C PHE A 176 9.58 -0.60 3.01
N TYR A 177 9.73 0.71 2.79
CA TYR A 177 9.35 1.73 3.77
C TYR A 177 8.79 2.98 3.08
N VAL A 178 8.01 3.75 3.86
CA VAL A 178 7.37 4.98 3.41
C VAL A 178 7.84 6.12 4.30
N VAL A 179 8.47 7.14 3.71
CA VAL A 179 8.94 8.33 4.42
C VAL A 179 7.91 9.43 4.28
N PHE A 180 7.33 9.87 5.39
CA PHE A 180 6.39 10.98 5.46
C PHE A 180 7.12 12.24 5.89
N LYS A 181 7.16 13.26 5.01
CA LYS A 181 7.77 14.56 5.34
C LYS A 181 6.92 15.34 6.34
N HIS A 182 5.61 15.19 6.25
CA HIS A 182 4.64 15.69 7.21
C HIS A 182 3.37 14.85 7.13
N LEU A 183 2.65 14.69 8.24
CA LEU A 183 1.31 14.11 8.32
C LEU A 183 0.62 14.43 9.65
N ASN A 184 -0.70 14.22 9.68
CA ASN A 184 -1.42 13.86 10.90
C ASN A 184 -1.59 12.34 10.92
N LEU A 185 -1.04 11.67 11.94
CA LEU A 185 -1.17 10.23 12.13
C LEU A 185 -2.32 9.96 13.10
N ILE A 186 -3.33 9.21 12.66
CA ILE A 186 -4.55 8.95 13.43
C ILE A 186 -4.69 7.47 13.69
N LYS A 187 -4.89 7.10 14.96
CA LYS A 187 -5.44 5.79 15.30
C LYS A 187 -6.93 5.96 15.57
N ALA A 188 -7.77 5.15 14.94
CA ALA A 188 -9.22 5.23 15.08
C ALA A 188 -9.84 3.84 15.28
N SER A 189 -10.93 3.80 16.04
CA SER A 189 -11.88 2.69 16.13
C SER A 189 -13.26 3.21 15.75
N ARG A 190 -14.29 2.38 15.93
CA ARG A 190 -15.68 2.79 15.72
C ARG A 190 -16.11 3.98 16.58
N ASN A 191 -15.60 4.10 17.81
CA ASN A 191 -16.13 5.02 18.83
C ASN A 191 -15.08 5.95 19.44
N ASP A 192 -13.82 5.84 19.04
CA ASP A 192 -12.72 6.58 19.64
C ASP A 192 -11.60 6.84 18.62
N SER A 193 -10.82 7.89 18.85
CA SER A 193 -9.63 8.17 18.07
C SER A 193 -8.57 8.91 18.88
N VAL A 194 -7.34 8.84 18.40
CA VAL A 194 -6.25 9.72 18.81
C VAL A 194 -5.47 10.14 17.59
N MET A 195 -5.01 11.39 17.60
CA MET A 195 -4.27 11.99 16.51
C MET A 195 -2.95 12.57 17.03
N ILE A 196 -1.85 12.11 16.45
CA ILE A 196 -0.57 12.82 16.50
C ILE A 196 -0.56 13.80 15.34
N ARG A 197 -0.65 15.08 15.67
CA ARG A 197 -0.77 16.19 14.70
C ARG A 197 0.59 16.70 14.29
N GLN A 198 0.72 17.06 13.01
CA GLN A 198 1.91 17.73 12.47
C GLN A 198 3.21 17.01 12.81
N THR A 199 3.21 15.68 12.67
CA THR A 199 4.41 14.87 12.86
C THR A 199 5.03 14.54 11.50
N ARG A 200 6.18 13.88 11.52
CA ARG A 200 6.87 13.29 10.36
C ARG A 200 7.44 11.95 10.78
N GLY A 201 7.84 11.12 9.82
CA GLY A 201 8.44 9.85 10.18
C GLY A 201 8.45 8.82 9.06
N THR A 202 8.93 7.63 9.40
CA THR A 202 9.07 6.50 8.50
C THR A 202 8.23 5.32 8.97
N PHE A 203 7.44 4.77 8.05
CA PHE A 203 6.75 3.51 8.25
C PHE A 203 7.50 2.37 7.57
N PHE A 204 7.94 1.38 8.35
CA PHE A 204 8.60 0.17 7.86
C PHE A 204 7.57 -0.96 7.69
N TYR A 205 7.25 -1.29 6.43
CA TYR A 205 6.14 -2.19 6.09
C TYR A 205 6.30 -3.60 6.69
N PRO A 206 7.42 -4.33 6.49
CA PRO A 206 7.55 -5.69 7.04
C PRO A 206 7.49 -5.75 8.56
N ALA A 207 7.97 -4.70 9.24
CA ALA A 207 8.03 -4.62 10.69
C ALA A 207 6.72 -4.10 11.33
N ASN A 208 5.78 -3.60 10.53
CA ASN A 208 4.62 -2.82 10.99
C ASN A 208 5.03 -1.74 12.01
N ARG A 209 6.14 -1.05 11.77
CA ARG A 209 6.75 -0.13 12.74
C ARG A 209 6.72 1.29 12.22
N TRP A 210 6.26 2.20 13.07
CA TRP A 210 6.37 3.64 12.87
C TRP A 210 7.54 4.17 13.68
N GLU A 211 8.37 4.99 13.04
CA GLU A 211 9.43 5.78 13.66
C GLU A 211 9.16 7.25 13.31
N GLY A 212 8.67 8.01 14.29
CA GLY A 212 8.24 9.38 14.12
C GLY A 212 9.11 10.38 14.86
N GLU A 213 8.94 11.65 14.51
CA GLU A 213 9.62 12.77 15.14
C GLU A 213 8.69 13.96 15.24
N GLY A 214 8.69 14.60 16.41
CA GLY A 214 7.88 15.78 16.69
C GLY A 214 6.38 15.55 16.57
N GLY A 215 5.65 16.66 16.50
CA GLY A 215 4.19 16.66 16.52
C GLY A 215 3.62 16.87 17.92
N HIS A 216 2.30 16.90 17.99
CA HIS A 216 1.59 17.17 19.25
C HIS A 216 0.26 16.41 19.31
N LEU A 217 -0.19 16.15 20.53
CA LEU A 217 -1.49 15.56 20.83
C LEU A 217 -2.30 16.54 21.68
N LEU A 218 -3.61 16.47 21.55
CA LEU A 218 -4.54 17.21 22.40
C LEU A 218 -5.31 16.20 23.24
N TRP A 219 -5.47 16.50 24.53
CA TRP A 219 -6.41 15.77 25.37
C TRP A 219 -7.78 16.42 25.25
N ASN A 220 -8.63 15.85 24.39
CA ASN A 220 -10.00 16.31 24.21
C ASN A 220 -11.00 15.15 24.11
N ARG A 221 -10.63 13.98 24.64
CA ARG A 221 -11.39 12.73 24.51
C ARG A 221 -12.66 12.70 25.37
N PHE A 222 -12.72 13.50 26.45
CA PHE A 222 -13.80 13.48 27.45
C PHE A 222 -14.57 14.80 27.59
N ALA A 223 -13.89 15.94 27.44
CA ALA A 223 -14.49 17.28 27.49
C ALA A 223 -13.71 18.22 26.56
N SER A 224 -14.43 19.13 25.88
CA SER A 224 -13.84 20.08 24.92
C SER A 224 -12.99 21.17 25.56
N ASP A 225 -13.17 21.39 26.86
CA ASP A 225 -12.73 22.63 27.52
C ASP A 225 -11.34 22.48 28.16
N TRP A 226 -10.81 21.25 28.17
CA TRP A 226 -9.49 20.95 28.70
C TRP A 226 -8.44 21.35 27.66
N ASN A 227 -7.65 22.36 28.00
CA ASN A 227 -6.54 22.84 27.19
C ASN A 227 -5.23 22.07 27.45
N GLU A 228 -5.35 20.77 27.75
CA GLU A 228 -4.22 19.89 27.96
C GLU A 228 -3.61 19.49 26.61
N LYS A 229 -2.32 19.81 26.45
CA LYS A 229 -1.56 19.58 25.22
C LYS A 229 -0.27 18.85 25.53
N TYR A 230 0.03 17.88 24.68
CA TYR A 230 1.26 17.11 24.70
C TYR A 230 2.08 17.48 23.48
N SER A 231 3.31 17.94 23.69
CA SER A 231 4.25 18.22 22.58
C SER A 231 5.37 17.18 22.64
N ILE A 232 5.63 16.52 21.53
CA ILE A 232 6.65 15.48 21.45
C ILE A 232 8.01 16.16 21.25
N ALA A 233 8.94 15.92 22.17
CA ALA A 233 10.25 16.58 22.23
C ALA A 233 11.32 15.88 21.37
N ASP A 234 11.24 14.55 21.20
CA ASP A 234 12.24 13.77 20.45
C ASP A 234 11.59 12.77 19.47
N SER A 235 12.43 11.96 18.83
CA SER A 235 11.98 10.80 18.05
C SER A 235 11.29 9.75 18.93
N TYR A 236 10.34 9.03 18.34
CA TYR A 236 9.58 7.99 19.01
C TYR A 236 9.28 6.84 18.07
N ARG A 237 9.00 5.66 18.62
CA ARG A 237 8.68 4.48 17.82
C ARG A 237 7.66 3.58 18.47
N PHE A 238 6.81 2.97 17.65
CA PHE A 238 5.89 1.94 18.11
C PHE A 238 5.46 1.03 16.95
N LYS A 239 4.96 -0.16 17.29
CA LYS A 239 4.36 -1.04 16.30
C LYS A 239 2.90 -0.62 16.06
N LEU A 240 2.48 -0.59 14.80
CA LEU A 240 1.11 -0.25 14.41
C LEU A 240 0.13 -1.41 14.69
N ASN A 241 0.64 -2.62 14.88
CA ASN A 241 -0.17 -3.82 15.14
C ASN A 241 -0.55 -4.04 16.61
N THR A 242 -0.23 -3.11 17.51
CA THR A 242 -0.63 -3.14 18.93
C THR A 242 -1.80 -2.20 19.19
N ASN A 243 -2.60 -2.49 20.21
CA ASN A 243 -3.69 -1.61 20.63
C ASN A 243 -3.20 -0.42 21.48
N VAL A 244 -2.11 -0.60 22.21
CA VAL A 244 -1.47 0.45 23.02
C VAL A 244 -0.23 0.96 22.30
N PHE A 245 0.01 2.27 22.34
CA PHE A 245 1.29 2.87 21.96
C PHE A 245 1.76 3.83 23.06
N SER A 246 3.06 4.08 23.10
CA SER A 246 3.69 4.94 24.10
C SER A 246 4.73 5.84 23.44
N ILE A 247 4.88 7.04 23.98
CA ILE A 247 5.85 8.06 23.56
C ILE A 247 6.51 8.58 24.84
N ASP A 248 7.82 8.37 24.93
CA ASP A 248 8.60 8.65 26.15
C ASP A 248 8.98 10.12 26.26
N SER A 249 9.34 10.77 25.15
CA SER A 249 9.78 12.16 25.14
C SER A 249 8.61 13.13 24.94
N VAL A 250 7.69 13.24 25.91
CA VAL A 250 6.55 14.17 25.84
C VAL A 250 6.67 15.28 26.87
N GLN A 251 6.37 16.52 26.44
CA GLN A 251 6.15 17.67 27.31
C GLN A 251 4.65 17.96 27.42
N LEU A 252 4.12 17.83 28.64
CA LEU A 252 2.77 18.21 29.01
C LEU A 252 2.70 19.71 29.34
N THR A 253 1.71 20.39 28.76
CA THR A 253 1.25 21.71 29.17
C THR A 253 -0.22 21.65 29.54
N PHE A 254 -0.57 22.07 30.75
CA PHE A 254 -1.96 22.14 31.21
C PHE A 254 -2.20 23.42 32.01
N PRO A 255 -2.43 24.57 31.33
CA PRO A 255 -2.43 25.87 31.99
C PRO A 255 -3.35 26.01 33.21
N SER A 256 -4.52 25.36 33.22
CA SER A 256 -5.46 25.43 34.34
C SER A 256 -5.02 24.66 35.60
N ARG A 257 -4.01 23.77 35.49
CA ARG A 257 -3.47 22.98 36.61
C ARG A 257 -1.98 23.20 36.88
N LEU A 258 -1.21 23.59 35.86
CA LEU A 258 0.25 23.71 35.89
C LEU A 258 0.72 25.15 35.61
N GLY A 259 -0.19 26.09 35.36
CA GLY A 259 0.17 27.46 34.99
C GLY A 259 1.08 27.50 33.76
N LYS A 260 2.30 28.03 33.92
CA LYS A 260 3.32 28.10 32.85
C LYS A 260 4.28 26.90 32.83
N GLN A 261 4.19 26.01 33.81
CA GLN A 261 5.10 24.87 33.95
C GLN A 261 4.88 23.87 32.81
N ARG A 262 5.99 23.32 32.30
CA ARG A 262 6.01 22.22 31.34
C ARG A 262 6.57 21.00 32.01
N VAL A 263 5.87 19.87 31.90
CA VAL A 263 6.25 18.64 32.61
C VAL A 263 6.67 17.59 31.59
N THR A 264 7.88 17.08 31.73
CA THR A 264 8.38 15.98 30.88
C THR A 264 7.94 14.64 31.43
N GLY A 265 7.57 13.72 30.54
CA GLY A 265 7.14 12.39 30.94
C GLY A 265 6.70 11.54 29.77
N ARG A 266 6.26 10.32 30.10
CA ARG A 266 5.79 9.32 29.14
C ARG A 266 4.29 9.42 28.94
N LEU A 267 3.85 9.55 27.68
CA LEU A 267 2.44 9.44 27.28
C LEU A 267 2.16 8.03 26.75
N THR A 268 1.16 7.35 27.31
CA THR A 268 0.66 6.08 26.80
C THR A 268 -0.80 6.22 26.40
N ASP A 269 -1.16 5.74 25.21
CA ASP A 269 -2.54 5.81 24.74
C ASP A 269 -2.98 4.51 24.04
N ARG A 270 -4.28 4.29 24.07
CA ARG A 270 -5.00 3.21 23.44
C ARG A 270 -6.36 3.73 23.01
N VAL A 271 -6.71 3.41 21.77
CA VAL A 271 -8.08 3.64 21.28
C VAL A 271 -9.00 2.54 21.82
N LEU A 272 -10.13 2.96 22.38
CA LEU A 272 -11.15 2.08 22.96
C LEU A 272 -12.12 1.60 21.89
N THR A 273 -12.72 0.41 22.08
CA THR A 273 -13.79 -0.08 21.21
C THR A 273 -15.16 0.51 21.57
N GLY A 274 -15.38 0.82 22.86
CA GLY A 274 -16.53 1.58 23.36
C GLY A 274 -16.30 3.09 23.32
N LYS A 275 -17.35 3.86 23.62
CA LYS A 275 -17.21 5.31 23.78
C LYS A 275 -16.37 5.62 25.02
N PRO A 276 -15.34 6.48 24.92
CA PRO A 276 -14.64 6.98 26.08
C PRO A 276 -15.61 7.72 27.01
N GLY A 277 -15.51 7.46 28.32
CA GLY A 277 -16.23 8.18 29.38
C GLY A 277 -15.34 8.42 30.60
N GLU A 278 -15.89 8.96 31.68
CA GLU A 278 -15.16 9.39 32.89
C GLU A 278 -14.24 8.31 33.49
N ASN A 279 -14.62 7.03 33.38
CA ASN A 279 -13.84 5.89 33.88
C ASN A 279 -12.71 5.43 32.94
N SER A 280 -12.44 6.16 31.86
CA SER A 280 -11.42 5.75 30.89
C SER A 280 -10.03 6.11 31.39
N VAL A 281 -9.15 5.11 31.43
CA VAL A 281 -7.78 5.25 31.95
C VAL A 281 -6.79 5.78 30.89
N TYR A 282 -7.26 6.00 29.64
CA TYR A 282 -6.42 6.44 28.52
C TYR A 282 -6.93 7.73 27.88
N PRO A 283 -6.02 8.64 27.46
CA PRO A 283 -4.56 8.53 27.58
C PRO A 283 -4.03 8.53 29.03
N ARG A 284 -2.77 8.16 29.25
CA ARG A 284 -2.11 8.21 30.56
C ARG A 284 -0.77 8.90 30.42
N PHE A 285 -0.58 9.98 31.17
CA PHE A 285 0.71 10.65 31.29
C PHE A 285 1.37 10.29 32.62
N VAL A 286 2.66 9.98 32.59
CA VAL A 286 3.49 9.73 33.79
C VAL A 286 4.70 10.65 33.74
N SER A 287 4.75 11.60 34.68
CA SER A 287 5.89 12.51 34.85
C SER A 287 7.18 11.74 35.17
N TYR A 288 8.31 12.24 34.67
CA TYR A 288 9.62 11.78 35.12
C TYR A 288 10.05 12.38 36.47
N ASP A 289 9.41 13.48 36.88
CA ASP A 289 9.55 14.05 38.21
C ASP A 289 8.48 13.47 39.15
N SER A 290 8.92 12.71 40.15
CA SER A 290 8.08 12.13 41.20
C SER A 290 7.67 13.12 42.30
N HIS A 291 8.26 14.31 42.32
CA HIS A 291 8.02 15.37 43.32
C HIS A 291 7.41 16.62 42.70
N LEU A 292 6.66 16.44 41.61
CA LEU A 292 6.02 17.52 40.88
C LEU A 292 5.09 18.34 41.77
N PHE A 293 5.41 19.63 41.94
CA PHE A 293 4.50 20.59 42.56
C PHE A 293 3.37 20.97 41.58
N ILE A 294 2.13 20.91 42.05
CA ILE A 294 0.92 21.33 41.32
C ILE A 294 0.38 22.58 42.04
N PRO A 295 0.44 23.78 41.42
CA PRO A 295 0.02 25.03 42.04
C PRO A 295 -1.44 25.13 42.46
#